data_AF-A0A354YX47-F1
#
_entry.id   AF-A0A354YX47-F1
#
_cell.length_a   1.000
_cell.length_b   1.000
_cell.length_c   1.000
_cell.angle_alpha   90.00
_cell.angle_beta   90.00
_cell.angle_gamma   90.00
#
_symmetry.space_group_name_H-M   'P 1'
#
loop_
_entity.id
_entity.type
_entity.pdbx_description
1 polymer ?
#
loop_
_entity_poly.entity_id
_entity_poly.type
_entity_poly.pdbx_seq_one_letter_code
_entity_poly.pdbx_strand_id
1 'polypeptide(L)'
;YDTYGFPLDLTEDMAEENQFTLDKAGFDRSMEEQRQRARQANKGEDLLGQERLLSEKLAGIAPSSFTGYENSRDESVLLAIIKGSELMDKALNAEEVILITSRTP
;
A
#
# COMPACT_ATOMS: atom_id res chain seq x y z
N TYR A 1 23.18 -0.13 5.19
CA TYR A 1 22.57 1.04 4.54
C TYR A 1 21.12 1.33 4.97
N ASP A 2 20.14 0.46 4.75
CA ASP A 2 18.72 0.90 4.80
C ASP A 2 18.05 0.92 6.19
N THR A 3 18.56 0.17 7.19
CA THR A 3 17.97 0.18 8.56
C THR A 3 18.73 1.06 9.54
N TYR A 4 20.07 1.12 9.42
CA TYR A 4 20.95 1.86 10.34
C TYR A 4 22.04 2.69 9.65
N GLY A 5 22.03 2.79 8.31
CA GLY A 5 22.98 3.64 7.58
C GLY A 5 24.44 3.15 7.56
N PHE A 6 24.78 2.05 8.25
CA PHE A 6 26.17 1.59 8.31
C PHE A 6 26.72 1.19 6.93
N PRO A 7 27.88 1.74 6.52
CA PRO A 7 28.58 1.35 5.30
C PRO A 7 29.07 -0.09 5.39
N LEU A 8 28.99 -0.82 4.28
CA LEU A 8 29.52 -2.19 4.20
C LEU A 8 31.03 -2.18 4.45
N ASP A 9 31.73 -1.20 3.88
CA ASP A 9 33.18 -1.01 4.02
C ASP A 9 33.62 -0.89 5.49
N LEU A 10 32.90 -0.10 6.29
CA LEU A 10 33.20 0.05 7.72
C LEU A 10 32.93 -1.24 8.51
N THR A 11 31.93 -2.01 8.07
CA THR A 11 31.61 -3.32 8.67
C THR A 11 32.68 -4.35 8.32
N GLU A 12 33.29 -4.23 7.14
CA GLU A 12 34.38 -5.07 6.67
C GLU A 12 35.66 -4.79 7.45
N ASP A 13 36.02 -3.52 7.61
CA ASP A 13 37.17 -3.11 8.43
C ASP A 13 37.05 -3.65 9.87
N MET A 14 35.88 -3.49 10.50
CA MET A 14 35.63 -4.01 11.86
C MET A 14 35.64 -5.54 11.93
N ALA A 15 35.17 -6.23 10.89
CA ALA A 15 35.18 -7.69 10.85
C ALA A 15 36.62 -8.21 10.72
N GLU A 16 37.44 -7.60 9.87
CA GLU A 16 38.85 -7.96 9.69
C GLU A 16 39.68 -7.72 10.96
N GLU A 17 39.47 -6.59 11.66
CA GLU A 17 40.09 -6.32 12.96
C GLU A 17 39.81 -7.41 14.00
N ASN A 18 38.65 -8.05 13.91
CA ASN A 18 38.21 -9.13 14.80
C ASN A 18 38.39 -10.54 14.21
N GLN A 19 39.12 -10.68 13.09
CA GLN A 19 39.39 -11.96 12.40
C GLN A 19 38.12 -12.68 11.92
N PHE A 20 37.05 -11.94 11.67
CA PHE A 20 35.84 -12.45 11.03
C PHE A 20 35.83 -12.15 9.53
N THR A 21 35.09 -12.94 8.77
CA THR A 21 34.90 -12.74 7.33
C THR A 21 33.43 -12.41 7.04
N LEU A 22 33.19 -11.50 6.10
CA LEU A 22 31.84 -11.12 5.68
C LEU A 22 31.36 -11.96 4.50
N ASP A 23 30.14 -12.49 4.59
CA ASP A 23 29.44 -13.09 3.46
C ASP A 23 28.79 -12.00 2.59
N LYS A 24 29.59 -11.40 1.71
CA LYS A 24 29.12 -10.39 0.74
C LYS A 24 28.03 -10.93 -0.18
N ALA A 25 28.16 -12.18 -0.62
CA ALA A 25 27.19 -12.78 -1.54
C ALA A 25 25.82 -13.01 -0.87
N GLY A 26 25.80 -13.41 0.40
CA GLY A 26 24.59 -13.50 1.22
C GLY A 26 23.93 -12.14 1.46
N PHE A 27 24.73 -11.11 1.72
CA PHE A 27 24.26 -9.74 1.88
C PHE A 27 23.60 -9.21 0.59
N ASP A 28 24.28 -9.31 -0.55
CA ASP A 28 23.78 -8.81 -1.84
C ASP A 28 22.46 -9.48 -2.25
N ARG A 29 22.37 -10.80 -2.04
CA ARG A 29 21.15 -11.57 -2.28
C ARG A 29 19.99 -11.10 -1.40
N SER A 30 20.23 -10.89 -0.11
CA SER A 30 19.21 -10.42 0.84
C SER A 30 18.74 -8.99 0.53
N MET A 31 19.67 -8.13 0.08
CA MET A 31 19.37 -6.77 -0.37
C MET A 31 18.52 -6.76 -1.64
N GLU A 32 18.82 -7.63 -2.61
CA GLU A 32 18.03 -7.76 -3.83
C GLU A 32 16.62 -8.30 -3.52
N GLU A 33 16.49 -9.29 -2.64
CA GLU A 33 15.18 -9.79 -2.17
C GLU A 33 14.35 -8.71 -1.47
N GLN A 34 14.98 -7.85 -0.64
CA GLN A 34 14.30 -6.70 -0.03
C GLN A 34 13.83 -5.69 -1.08
N ARG A 35 14.69 -5.34 -2.05
CA ARG A 35 14.31 -4.43 -3.14
C ARG A 35 13.17 -4.99 -3.97
N GLN A 36 13.20 -6.28 -4.29
CA GLN A 36 12.12 -6.93 -5.02
C GLN A 36 10.80 -6.92 -4.23
N ARG A 37 10.84 -7.22 -2.92
CA ARG A 37 9.67 -7.08 -2.05
C ARG A 37 9.13 -5.65 -2.02
N ALA A 38 9.99 -4.65 -1.89
CA ALA A 38 9.58 -3.24 -1.91
C ALA A 38 8.94 -2.84 -3.25
N ARG A 39 9.49 -3.30 -4.38
CA ARG A 39 8.90 -3.09 -5.72
C ARG A 39 7.55 -3.81 -5.88
N GLN A 40 7.42 -5.03 -5.35
CA GLN A 40 6.15 -5.77 -5.37
C GLN A 40 5.10 -5.15 -4.44
N ALA A 41 5.51 -4.57 -3.31
CA ALA A 41 4.62 -3.79 -2.44
C ALA A 41 4.18 -2.49 -3.11
N ASN A 42 5.04 -1.90 -3.95
CA ASN A 42 4.72 -0.76 -4.81
C ASN A 42 3.88 -1.09 -6.06
N LYS A 43 3.13 -2.21 -6.07
CA LYS A 43 2.03 -2.48 -7.03
C LYS A 43 0.85 -1.49 -6.91
N GLY A 44 1.10 -0.27 -6.42
CA GLY A 44 0.20 0.88 -6.55
C GLY A 44 0.03 1.37 -7.99
N GLU A 45 0.84 0.92 -8.96
CA GLU A 45 0.61 1.23 -10.38
C GLU A 45 -0.71 0.66 -10.93
N ASP A 46 -1.14 -0.51 -10.45
CA ASP A 46 -2.43 -1.09 -10.84
C ASP A 46 -3.61 -0.34 -10.16
N LEU A 47 -3.36 0.23 -8.98
CA LEU A 47 -4.29 1.12 -8.28
C LEU A 47 -4.43 2.45 -9.01
N LEU A 48 -3.36 3.06 -9.52
CA LEU A 48 -3.41 4.34 -10.26
C LEU A 48 -4.28 4.29 -11.52
N GLY A 49 -4.23 3.18 -12.26
CA GLY A 49 -5.08 2.95 -13.43
C GLY A 49 -6.56 2.81 -13.08
N GLN A 50 -6.86 2.08 -11.99
CA GLN A 50 -8.21 1.95 -11.46
C GLN A 50 -8.72 3.27 -10.86
N GLU A 51 -7.88 3.99 -10.12
CA GLU A 51 -8.17 5.30 -9.51
C GLU A 51 -8.56 6.33 -10.55
N ARG A 52 -7.89 6.37 -11.71
CA ARG A 52 -8.24 7.33 -12.77
C ARG A 52 -9.62 7.04 -13.38
N LEU A 53 -9.91 5.76 -13.68
CA LEU A 53 -11.22 5.37 -14.22
C LEU A 53 -12.33 5.60 -13.20
N LEU A 54 -12.05 5.35 -11.92
CA LEU A 54 -12.93 5.62 -10.80
C LEU A 54 -13.17 7.12 -10.62
N SER A 55 -12.13 7.95 -10.74
CA SER A 55 -12.22 9.40 -10.58
C SER A 55 -13.20 10.03 -11.58
N GLU A 56 -13.17 9.60 -12.84
CA GLU A 56 -14.13 10.06 -13.86
C GLU A 56 -15.56 9.63 -13.54
N LYS A 57 -15.74 8.37 -13.10
CA LYS A 57 -17.05 7.83 -12.72
C LYS A 57 -17.61 8.45 -11.43
N LEU A 58 -16.75 8.89 -10.53
CA LEU A 58 -17.12 9.50 -9.24
C LEU A 58 -17.23 11.02 -9.28
N ALA A 59 -16.91 11.67 -10.41
CA ALA A 59 -16.90 13.13 -10.52
C ALA A 59 -18.24 13.83 -10.19
N GLY A 60 -19.36 13.10 -10.27
CA GLY A 60 -20.69 13.59 -9.89
C GLY A 60 -21.13 13.24 -8.46
N ILE A 61 -20.30 12.50 -7.71
CA ILE A 61 -20.61 12.05 -6.36
C ILE A 61 -20.00 13.04 -5.35
N ALA A 62 -20.77 13.38 -4.31
CA ALA A 62 -20.28 14.23 -3.24
C ALA A 62 -19.08 13.58 -2.52
N PRO A 63 -18.09 14.39 -2.09
CA PRO A 63 -16.94 13.87 -1.35
C PRO A 63 -17.37 13.23 -0.02
N SER A 64 -16.65 12.17 0.38
CA SER A 64 -16.84 11.53 1.69
C SER A 64 -16.10 12.32 2.79
N SER A 65 -16.73 12.50 3.96
CA SER A 65 -16.07 13.11 5.13
C SER A 65 -15.54 12.06 6.09
N PHE A 66 -14.26 12.15 6.46
CA PHE A 66 -13.64 11.27 7.46
C PHE A 66 -13.90 11.77 8.89
N THR A 67 -14.44 10.91 9.75
CA THR A 67 -14.84 11.20 11.15
C THR A 67 -14.11 10.34 12.19
N GLY A 68 -13.15 9.51 11.74
CA GLY A 68 -12.48 8.47 12.55
C GLY A 68 -11.62 8.96 13.70
N TYR A 69 -11.29 10.25 13.71
CA TYR A 69 -10.58 10.85 14.82
C TYR A 69 -11.46 11.00 16.07
N GLU A 70 -12.77 11.10 15.90
CA GLU A 70 -13.73 11.32 16.99
C GLU A 70 -14.61 10.08 17.22
N ASN A 71 -14.99 9.40 16.14
CA ASN A 71 -15.92 8.28 16.17
C ASN A 71 -15.24 6.98 15.76
N SER A 72 -15.74 5.85 16.28
CA SER A 72 -15.38 4.50 15.79
C SER A 72 -16.52 3.83 15.04
N ARG A 73 -17.71 4.46 15.02
CA ARG A 73 -18.93 4.00 14.35
C ARG A 73 -19.75 5.21 13.95
N ASP A 74 -20.31 5.17 12.74
CA ASP A 74 -21.20 6.20 12.20
C ASP A 74 -22.38 5.56 11.44
N GLU A 75 -23.48 6.31 11.36
CA GLU A 75 -24.54 6.10 10.36
C GLU A 75 -24.30 7.04 9.17
N SER A 76 -24.43 6.51 7.96
CA SER A 76 -24.01 7.19 6.74
C SER A 76 -24.89 6.84 5.55
N VAL A 77 -24.90 7.71 4.54
CA VAL A 77 -25.64 7.47 3.30
C VAL A 77 -24.71 6.77 2.31
N LEU A 78 -25.18 5.66 1.74
CA LEU A 78 -24.49 4.99 0.65
C LEU A 78 -24.61 5.83 -0.63
N LEU A 79 -23.47 6.27 -1.16
CA LEU A 79 -23.37 7.09 -2.36
C LEU A 79 -23.10 6.27 -3.61
N ALA A 80 -22.29 5.21 -3.51
CA ALA A 80 -21.99 4.32 -4.63
C ALA A 80 -21.54 2.92 -4.17
N ILE A 81 -21.71 1.95 -5.08
CA ILE A 81 -21.18 0.60 -4.99
C ILE A 81 -20.29 0.37 -6.21
N ILE A 82 -19.07 -0.14 -5.99
CA ILE A 82 -18.09 -0.40 -7.02
C ILE A 82 -17.66 -1.86 -6.98
N LYS A 83 -17.59 -2.50 -8.15
CA LYS A 83 -17.01 -3.83 -8.32
C LYS A 83 -15.88 -3.77 -9.34
N GLY A 84 -14.66 -4.02 -8.90
CA GLY A 84 -13.46 -3.77 -9.72
C GLY A 84 -13.40 -2.30 -10.14
N SER A 85 -13.71 -2.01 -11.41
CA SER A 85 -13.69 -0.66 -11.98
C SER A 85 -15.06 -0.18 -12.47
N GLU A 86 -16.15 -0.87 -12.13
CA GLU A 86 -17.52 -0.54 -12.55
C GLU A 86 -18.41 -0.08 -11.40
N LEU A 87 -19.24 0.93 -11.68
CA LEU A 87 -20.32 1.37 -10.78
C LEU A 87 -21.52 0.44 -10.92
N MET A 88 -22.14 0.11 -9.79
CA MET A 88 -23.30 -0.76 -9.74
C MET A 88 -24.42 -0.15 -8.89
N ASP A 89 -25.66 -0.44 -9.26
CA ASP A 89 -26.83 -0.03 -8.49
C ASP A 89 -27.11 -0.97 -7.30
N LYS A 90 -26.68 -2.23 -7.41
CA LYS A 90 -26.91 -3.28 -6.40
C LYS A 90 -25.76 -4.29 -6.41
N ALA A 91 -25.34 -4.73 -5.22
CA ALA A 91 -24.48 -5.89 -5.04
C ALA A 91 -25.32 -7.09 -4.57
N LEU A 92 -25.07 -8.27 -5.14
CA LEU A 92 -25.71 -9.53 -4.77
C LEU A 92 -24.66 -10.50 -4.21
N ASN A 93 -25.05 -11.37 -3.29
CA ASN A 93 -24.33 -12.54 -2.77
C ASN A 93 -22.79 -12.55 -2.82
N ALA A 94 -22.12 -12.39 -1.68
CA ALA A 94 -20.69 -12.70 -1.46
C ALA A 94 -19.70 -12.06 -2.46
N GLU A 95 -20.11 -11.03 -3.18
CA GLU A 95 -19.24 -10.27 -4.06
C GLU A 95 -18.39 -9.29 -3.24
N GLU A 96 -17.10 -9.27 -3.52
CA GLU A 96 -16.19 -8.27 -2.98
C GLU A 96 -16.41 -6.95 -3.74
N VAL A 97 -16.91 -5.95 -3.01
CA VAL A 97 -17.27 -4.64 -3.54
C VAL A 97 -16.75 -3.53 -2.63
N ILE A 98 -16.45 -2.37 -3.21
CA ILE A 98 -16.12 -1.15 -2.50
C ILE A 98 -17.41 -0.35 -2.33
N LEU A 99 -17.70 0.07 -1.10
CA LEU A 99 -18.82 0.95 -0.78
C LEU A 99 -18.30 2.36 -0.53
N ILE A 100 -18.86 3.35 -1.21
CA ILE A 100 -18.58 4.75 -0.95
C ILE A 100 -19.75 5.34 -0.19
N THR A 101 -19.47 5.89 0.99
CA THR A 101 -20.45 6.51 1.87
C THR A 101 -20.17 8.01 2.03
N SER A 102 -21.17 8.79 2.41
CA SER A 102 -21.01 10.25 2.60
C SER A 102 -20.12 10.61 3.78
N ARG A 103 -19.98 9.70 4.74
CA ARG A 103 -19.06 9.75 5.86
C ARG A 103 -18.58 8.38 6.29
N THR A 104 -17.36 8.32 6.81
CA THR A 104 -16.77 7.12 7.39
C THR A 104 -15.86 7.50 8.56
N PRO A 105 -15.92 6.75 9.68
CA PRO A 105 -14.86 6.73 10.67
C PRO A 105 -13.58 6.12 10.10
#